data_AF-A0AAN7AQ85-F1
#
_entry.id   AF-A0AAN7AQ85-F1
#
_cell.length_a   1.000
_cell.length_b   1.000
_cell.length_c   1.000
_cell.angle_alpha   90.00
_cell.angle_beta   90.00
_cell.angle_gamma   90.00
#
_symmetry.space_group_name_H-M   'P 1'
#
loop_
_entity.id
_entity.type
_entity.pdbx_description
1 polymer ?
#
loop_
_entity_poly.entity_id
_entity_poly.type
_entity_poly.pdbx_seq_one_letter_code
_entity_poly.pdbx_strand_id
1 'polypeptide(L)'
;MPSIGYVRDIERQAGLGVRTFSQATKNMPDFRDRAGQGCFLCLESHRHGQYAVLVPCLRPANARRVIGYSEIFSNNPKPIYEKTMPWDSACESDNDIYRRLVDTCYQHLGWWKRWLPYYGITEVLEVNFQFAGVIDPHGRYPIRMEAVKPDNVLEDCESIIARHPTGPYSDINDVCLEDYHHSDQCLIGMEEWSQPCIRVDAEKAKQRRNRLLFLSLLKDCARDPAGANGLHTLEGLAQESCIYYTKGPNQVALPLPHQRFQGTVRMRGLHFVQGLHADRISIELPFRVSCAWFGIAAIWLCLVLWRVGGGDWGIALAFAQVVAASISIVIARVQQ
;
A
#
# COMPACT_ATOMS: atom_id res chain seq x y z
N MET A 1 0.17 13.94 45.29
CA MET A 1 -0.17 14.33 43.91
C MET A 1 0.23 13.19 42.99
N PRO A 2 -0.70 12.42 42.40
CA PRO A 2 -0.35 11.35 41.49
C PRO A 2 -0.30 11.86 40.05
N SER A 3 0.81 11.53 39.40
CA SER A 3 1.15 11.74 37.99
C SER A 3 0.13 11.07 37.08
N ILE A 4 -0.47 11.85 36.17
CA ILE A 4 -1.31 11.35 35.07
C ILE A 4 -0.37 10.68 34.06
N GLY A 5 -0.24 9.36 34.18
CA GLY A 5 0.37 8.53 33.15
C GLY A 5 -0.50 8.59 31.89
N TYR A 6 0.08 9.08 30.79
CA TYR A 6 -0.52 8.98 29.46
C TYR A 6 -0.58 7.50 29.05
N VAL A 7 -1.64 6.81 29.43
CA VAL A 7 -1.98 5.50 28.87
C VAL A 7 -2.61 5.75 27.50
N ARG A 8 -1.86 5.46 26.43
CA ARG A 8 -2.42 5.33 25.07
C ARG A 8 -3.19 4.01 25.01
N ASP A 9 -4.49 4.07 25.25
CA ASP A 9 -5.38 2.94 25.00
C ASP A 9 -5.66 2.81 23.49
N ILE A 10 -5.20 1.70 22.91
CA ILE A 10 -5.55 1.26 21.56
C ILE A 10 -6.56 0.12 21.72
N GLU A 11 -7.84 0.47 21.95
CA GLU A 11 -8.90 -0.54 21.94
C GLU A 11 -9.20 -0.99 20.50
N ARG A 12 -8.88 -2.25 20.22
CA ARG A 12 -9.51 -3.07 19.18
C ARG A 12 -11.02 -3.13 19.44
N GLN A 13 -11.83 -2.66 18.50
CA GLN A 13 -13.20 -3.14 18.37
C GLN A 13 -13.31 -4.12 17.22
N ALA A 14 -13.42 -5.39 17.58
CA ALA A 14 -13.96 -6.43 16.71
C ALA A 14 -15.47 -6.19 16.54
N GLY A 15 -15.89 -5.91 15.31
CA GLY A 15 -17.31 -5.89 14.91
C GLY A 15 -17.61 -7.12 14.05
N LEU A 16 -18.25 -8.11 14.67
CA LEU A 16 -18.72 -9.35 14.05
C LEU A 16 -20.10 -9.10 13.40
N GLY A 17 -20.22 -9.44 12.12
CA GLY A 17 -21.50 -9.75 11.44
C GLY A 17 -22.29 -8.57 10.87
N VAL A 18 -22.45 -8.50 9.55
CA VAL A 18 -23.51 -9.17 8.77
C VAL A 18 -23.33 -8.74 7.30
N ARG A 19 -23.17 -9.72 6.41
CA ARG A 19 -23.30 -9.53 4.96
C ARG A 19 -24.75 -9.17 4.64
N THR A 20 -24.99 -7.96 4.18
CA THR A 20 -26.16 -7.64 3.35
C THR A 20 -25.70 -6.74 2.21
N PHE A 21 -25.52 -7.35 1.03
CA PHE A 21 -25.65 -6.61 -0.22
C PHE A 21 -27.11 -6.14 -0.29
N SER A 22 -27.33 -4.84 -0.23
CA SER A 22 -28.64 -4.23 -0.41
C SER A 22 -28.48 -2.98 -1.27
N GLN A 23 -29.42 -2.84 -2.20
CA GLN A 23 -29.47 -1.91 -3.32
C GLN A 23 -29.05 -0.48 -2.96
N ALA A 24 -28.20 0.08 -3.83
CA ALA A 24 -27.86 1.49 -3.84
C ALA A 24 -29.15 2.33 -3.91
N THR A 25 -29.49 2.97 -2.79
CA THR A 25 -30.51 4.01 -2.75
C THR A 25 -29.94 5.26 -3.42
N LYS A 26 -30.68 5.77 -4.41
CA LYS A 26 -30.29 6.77 -5.40
C LYS A 26 -30.02 8.19 -4.86
N ASN A 27 -29.86 8.36 -3.54
CA ASN A 27 -29.68 9.65 -2.86
C ASN A 27 -28.63 9.60 -1.72
N MET A 28 -27.75 8.59 -1.67
CA MET A 28 -26.59 8.66 -0.78
C MET A 28 -25.50 9.52 -1.45
N PRO A 29 -24.98 10.58 -0.79
CA PRO A 29 -23.80 11.30 -1.27
C PRO A 29 -22.69 10.30 -1.57
N ASP A 30 -21.93 10.52 -2.65
CA ASP A 30 -20.83 9.64 -3.03
C ASP A 30 -19.91 9.43 -1.81
N PHE A 31 -19.40 8.22 -1.61
CA PHE A 31 -18.48 7.93 -0.51
C PHE A 31 -17.27 8.87 -0.54
N ARG A 32 -16.89 9.34 -1.74
CA ARG A 32 -15.91 10.43 -1.96
C ARG A 32 -16.30 11.75 -1.30
N ASP A 33 -17.59 12.10 -1.28
CA ASP A 33 -18.08 13.31 -0.64
C ASP A 33 -18.03 13.22 0.89
N ARG A 34 -18.06 12.01 1.44
CA ARG A 34 -18.04 11.77 2.89
C ARG A 34 -16.63 11.58 3.47
N ALA A 35 -15.68 11.10 2.68
CA ALA A 35 -14.38 10.66 3.18
C ALA A 35 -13.49 11.79 3.73
N GLY A 36 -13.45 12.95 3.07
CA GLY A 36 -12.58 14.08 3.48
C GLY A 36 -11.07 13.80 3.43
N GLN A 37 -10.68 12.55 3.20
CA GLN A 37 -9.33 12.06 3.04
C GLN A 37 -9.25 11.02 1.90
N GLY A 38 -8.04 10.75 1.42
CA GLY A 38 -7.79 9.67 0.48
C GLY A 38 -6.31 9.40 0.27
N CYS A 39 -6.04 8.23 -0.31
CA CYS A 39 -4.72 7.87 -0.79
C CYS A 39 -4.72 7.82 -2.32
N PHE A 40 -3.55 8.07 -2.91
CA PHE A 40 -3.39 8.01 -4.37
C PHE A 40 -2.90 6.64 -4.79
N LEU A 41 -3.73 5.95 -5.57
CA LEU A 41 -3.35 4.77 -6.31
C LEU A 41 -2.74 5.20 -7.63
N CYS A 42 -1.43 5.04 -7.78
CA CYS A 42 -0.70 5.30 -9.02
C CYS A 42 -0.74 4.06 -9.90
N LEU A 43 -1.00 4.22 -11.19
CA LEU A 43 -1.13 3.15 -12.16
C LEU A 43 -0.46 3.55 -13.47
N GLU A 44 -0.01 2.55 -14.21
CA GLU A 44 0.53 2.70 -15.54
C GLU A 44 -0.20 1.79 -16.53
N SER A 45 -0.59 2.36 -17.68
CA SER A 45 -1.27 1.62 -18.74
C SER A 45 -0.77 2.06 -20.10
N HIS A 46 -0.55 1.11 -21.01
CA HIS A 46 -0.16 1.41 -22.39
C HIS A 46 -1.07 2.42 -23.11
N ARG A 47 -2.37 2.47 -22.75
CA ARG A 47 -3.34 3.36 -23.41
C ARG A 47 -3.40 4.76 -22.80
N HIS A 48 -3.12 4.89 -21.50
CA HIS A 48 -3.37 6.13 -20.74
C HIS A 48 -2.09 6.71 -20.12
N GLY A 49 -0.94 6.05 -20.30
CA GLY A 49 0.31 6.42 -19.64
C GLY A 49 0.23 6.24 -18.13
N GLN A 50 0.94 7.11 -17.40
CA GLN A 50 0.97 7.15 -15.95
C GLN A 50 -0.14 8.07 -15.41
N TYR A 51 -0.93 7.57 -14.48
CA TYR A 51 -2.01 8.33 -13.86
C TYR A 51 -2.22 7.90 -12.40
N ALA A 52 -2.72 8.82 -11.59
CA ALA A 52 -3.19 8.55 -10.24
C ALA A 52 -4.71 8.53 -10.20
N VAL A 53 -5.25 7.73 -9.28
CA VAL A 53 -6.66 7.71 -8.91
C VAL A 53 -6.75 7.97 -7.42
N LEU A 54 -7.58 8.94 -7.03
CA LEU A 54 -7.86 9.20 -5.63
C LEU A 54 -8.82 8.13 -5.11
N VAL A 55 -8.32 7.33 -4.16
CA VAL A 55 -9.09 6.33 -3.43
C VAL A 55 -9.48 6.93 -2.08
N PRO A 56 -10.78 7.17 -1.83
CA PRO A 56 -11.23 7.76 -0.58
C PRO A 56 -10.95 6.82 0.60
N CYS A 57 -10.61 7.36 1.76
CA CYS A 57 -10.49 6.62 3.02
C CYS A 57 -11.07 7.44 4.18
N LEU A 58 -11.50 6.75 5.23
CA LEU A 58 -11.98 7.37 6.46
C LEU A 58 -10.97 7.06 7.59
N ARG A 59 -9.99 7.91 7.85
CA ARG A 59 -9.13 7.77 9.03
C ARG A 59 -9.28 8.98 9.97
N PRO A 60 -9.28 8.80 11.30
CA PRO A 60 -9.23 9.91 12.21
C PRO A 60 -7.92 10.68 12.01
N ALA A 61 -8.03 12.00 11.86
CA ALA A 61 -6.89 12.90 11.69
C ALA A 61 -5.91 12.86 12.88
N ASN A 62 -6.47 12.66 14.08
CA ASN A 62 -5.78 12.60 15.35
C ASN A 62 -6.35 11.44 16.17
N ALA A 63 -5.52 10.86 17.04
CA ALA A 63 -6.04 9.99 18.09
C ALA A 63 -7.13 10.76 18.86
N ARG A 64 -8.27 10.11 19.13
CA ARG A 64 -9.38 10.77 19.83
C ARG A 64 -8.86 11.31 21.16
N ARG A 65 -8.93 12.63 21.33
CA ARG A 65 -8.49 13.26 22.57
C ARG A 65 -9.50 12.97 23.67
N VAL A 66 -9.05 12.33 24.74
CA VAL A 66 -9.85 12.13 25.94
C VAL A 66 -9.93 13.48 26.66
N ILE A 67 -11.15 14.03 26.77
CA ILE A 67 -11.42 15.31 27.47
C ILE A 67 -11.88 15.09 28.91
N GLY A 68 -12.16 13.85 29.29
CA GLY A 68 -12.54 13.46 30.64
C GLY A 68 -12.86 11.98 30.74
N TYR A 69 -13.29 11.53 31.90
CA TYR A 69 -13.80 10.17 32.12
C TYR A 69 -15.19 10.27 32.74
N SER A 70 -16.10 9.37 32.38
CA SER A 70 -17.42 9.25 33.02
C SER A 70 -17.22 8.89 34.49
N GLU A 71 -18.00 9.52 35.39
CA GLU A 71 -18.02 9.34 36.85
C GLU A 71 -16.81 8.59 37.44
N ILE A 72 -15.88 9.38 37.98
CA ILE A 72 -14.59 8.94 38.57
C ILE A 72 -14.75 7.86 39.66
N PHE A 73 -15.97 7.67 40.20
CA PHE A 73 -16.32 6.69 41.23
C PHE A 73 -16.93 5.37 40.71
N SER A 74 -17.01 5.19 39.39
CA SER A 74 -17.40 3.90 38.78
C SER A 74 -16.22 2.93 38.80
N ASN A 75 -16.50 1.65 39.06
CA ASN A 75 -15.49 0.58 38.95
C ASN A 75 -14.89 0.42 37.54
N ASN A 76 -15.50 1.03 36.51
CA ASN A 76 -15.00 1.09 35.13
C ASN A 76 -15.31 2.47 34.51
N PRO A 77 -14.47 3.49 34.72
CA PRO A 77 -14.67 4.81 34.13
C PRO A 77 -14.44 4.75 32.62
N LYS A 78 -15.44 5.19 31.83
CA LYS A 78 -15.32 5.25 30.37
C LYS A 78 -14.72 6.59 29.93
N PRO A 79 -13.74 6.61 29.02
CA PRO A 79 -13.20 7.85 28.49
C PRO A 79 -14.29 8.63 27.72
N ILE A 80 -14.38 9.93 28.00
CA ILE A 80 -15.19 10.92 27.28
C ILE A 80 -14.26 11.59 26.27
N TYR A 81 -14.61 11.50 24.99
CA TYR A 81 -13.80 12.02 23.89
C TYR A 81 -14.28 13.39 23.42
N GLU A 82 -13.35 14.20 22.92
CA GLU A 82 -13.63 15.47 22.25
C GLU A 82 -14.59 15.25 21.08
N LYS A 83 -15.55 16.17 20.91
CA LYS A 83 -16.57 16.07 19.85
C LYS A 83 -15.92 16.38 18.50
N THR A 84 -15.58 15.35 17.74
CA THR A 84 -14.99 15.46 16.40
C THR A 84 -16.05 15.55 15.30
N MET A 85 -15.71 16.07 14.12
CA MET A 85 -16.62 16.07 12.97
C MET A 85 -17.00 14.63 12.59
N PRO A 86 -18.18 14.38 11.97
CA PRO A 86 -18.62 13.02 11.65
C PRO A 86 -17.60 12.19 10.85
N TRP A 87 -16.86 12.82 9.93
CA TRP A 87 -15.79 12.18 9.15
C TRP A 87 -14.48 11.95 9.92
N ASP A 88 -14.24 12.67 11.02
CA ASP A 88 -13.09 12.45 11.91
C ASP A 88 -13.33 11.30 12.90
N SER A 89 -14.59 10.87 13.05
CA SER A 89 -14.99 9.81 13.99
C SER A 89 -14.96 8.40 13.39
N ALA A 90 -14.99 8.29 12.06
CA ALA A 90 -14.95 7.03 11.34
C ALA A 90 -13.49 6.57 11.17
N CYS A 91 -13.15 5.45 11.83
CA CYS A 91 -11.88 4.77 11.61
C CYS A 91 -12.14 3.54 10.75
N GLU A 92 -11.79 3.66 9.47
CA GLU A 92 -11.77 2.56 8.54
C GLU A 92 -10.55 1.69 8.79
N SER A 93 -10.75 0.38 8.70
CA SER A 93 -9.67 -0.59 8.87
C SER A 93 -8.74 -0.58 7.65
N ASP A 94 -7.45 -0.87 7.85
CA ASP A 94 -6.49 -0.97 6.74
C ASP A 94 -6.92 -2.02 5.73
N ASN A 95 -7.53 -3.12 6.18
CA ASN A 95 -8.15 -4.11 5.31
C ASN A 95 -9.17 -3.49 4.35
N ASP A 96 -10.06 -2.62 4.82
CA ASP A 96 -11.08 -2.03 3.95
C ASP A 96 -10.49 -1.04 2.94
N ILE A 97 -9.46 -0.29 3.35
CA ILE A 97 -8.72 0.60 2.45
C ILE A 97 -7.98 -0.23 1.38
N TYR A 98 -7.27 -1.29 1.77
CA TYR A 98 -6.59 -2.19 0.83
C TYR A 98 -7.57 -2.87 -0.13
N ARG A 99 -8.72 -3.36 0.36
CA ARG A 99 -9.77 -3.91 -0.52
C ARG A 99 -10.20 -2.88 -1.56
N ARG A 100 -10.44 -1.64 -1.15
CA ARG A 100 -10.82 -0.57 -2.08
C ARG A 100 -9.71 -0.23 -3.07
N LEU A 101 -8.45 -0.20 -2.63
CA LEU A 101 -7.29 0.00 -3.50
C LEU A 101 -7.19 -1.10 -4.57
N VAL A 102 -7.33 -2.36 -4.16
CA VAL A 102 -7.29 -3.52 -5.05
C VAL A 102 -8.45 -3.49 -6.04
N ASP A 103 -9.68 -3.25 -5.56
CA ASP A 103 -10.86 -3.16 -6.41
C ASP A 103 -10.73 -2.02 -7.43
N THR A 104 -10.24 -0.84 -7.00
CA THR A 104 -9.97 0.30 -7.88
C THR A 104 -8.90 -0.05 -8.93
N CYS A 105 -7.83 -0.74 -8.51
CA CYS A 105 -6.77 -1.19 -9.42
C CYS A 105 -7.32 -2.09 -10.54
N TYR A 106 -8.15 -3.09 -10.22
CA TYR A 106 -8.78 -3.94 -11.23
C TYR A 106 -9.81 -3.19 -12.08
N GLN A 107 -10.58 -2.27 -11.51
CA GLN A 107 -11.52 -1.44 -12.28
C GLN A 107 -10.80 -0.66 -13.38
N HIS A 108 -9.63 -0.09 -13.08
CA HIS A 108 -8.88 0.75 -14.03
C HIS A 108 -8.01 -0.05 -15.02
N LEU A 109 -7.44 -1.18 -14.60
CA LEU A 109 -6.54 -1.99 -15.45
C LEU A 109 -7.25 -3.16 -16.17
N GLY A 110 -8.51 -3.41 -15.86
CA GLY A 110 -9.38 -4.39 -16.52
C GLY A 110 -9.98 -5.38 -15.51
N TRP A 111 -11.28 -5.23 -15.21
CA TRP A 111 -11.97 -6.02 -14.17
C TRP A 111 -11.84 -7.54 -14.39
N TRP A 112 -11.90 -7.98 -15.65
CA TRP A 112 -11.84 -9.40 -16.02
C TRP A 112 -10.52 -10.06 -15.60
N LYS A 113 -9.42 -9.30 -15.46
CA LYS A 113 -8.11 -9.81 -15.05
C LYS A 113 -8.11 -10.40 -13.64
N ARG A 114 -9.04 -9.99 -12.78
CA ARG A 114 -9.23 -10.56 -11.42
C ARG A 114 -9.55 -12.05 -11.45
N TRP A 115 -10.13 -12.54 -12.54
CA TRP A 115 -10.56 -13.93 -12.69
C TRP A 115 -9.52 -14.81 -13.40
N LEU A 116 -8.41 -14.23 -13.86
CA LEU A 116 -7.34 -14.98 -14.47
C LEU A 116 -6.54 -15.73 -13.40
N PRO A 117 -6.37 -17.05 -13.53
CA PRO A 117 -5.49 -17.81 -12.65
C PRO A 117 -4.08 -17.22 -12.63
N TYR A 118 -3.50 -17.11 -11.43
CA TYR A 118 -2.14 -16.60 -11.21
C TYR A 118 -1.87 -15.18 -11.69
N TYR A 119 -2.88 -14.44 -12.16
CA TYR A 119 -2.71 -13.03 -12.49
C TYR A 119 -3.17 -12.18 -11.32
N GLY A 120 -2.38 -11.20 -10.93
CA GLY A 120 -2.74 -10.29 -9.86
C GLY A 120 -1.65 -9.29 -9.55
N ILE A 121 -1.65 -8.79 -8.31
CA ILE A 121 -0.73 -7.73 -7.87
C ILE A 121 0.64 -8.35 -7.58
N THR A 122 1.58 -8.17 -8.51
CA THR A 122 2.92 -8.73 -8.39
C THR A 122 3.79 -7.90 -7.46
N GLU A 123 3.64 -6.58 -7.49
CA GLU A 123 4.40 -5.62 -6.69
C GLU A 123 3.55 -4.43 -6.25
N VAL A 124 3.89 -3.86 -5.10
CA VAL A 124 3.36 -2.58 -4.61
C VAL A 124 4.54 -1.72 -4.18
N LEU A 125 4.68 -0.56 -4.80
CA LEU A 125 5.80 0.34 -4.58
C LEU A 125 5.30 1.67 -4.03
N GLU A 126 6.02 2.25 -3.08
CA GLU A 126 5.85 3.66 -2.74
C GLU A 126 6.52 4.52 -3.82
N VAL A 127 5.77 5.51 -4.31
CA VAL A 127 6.23 6.38 -5.41
C VAL A 127 6.02 7.83 -5.06
N ASN A 128 6.95 8.66 -5.51
CA ASN A 128 6.72 10.10 -5.60
C ASN A 128 6.08 10.40 -6.95
N PHE A 129 5.12 11.30 -6.99
CA PHE A 129 4.52 11.74 -8.24
C PHE A 129 4.20 13.23 -8.24
N GLN A 130 4.07 13.78 -9.44
CA GLN A 130 3.60 15.14 -9.67
C GLN A 130 2.45 15.09 -10.66
N PHE A 131 1.40 15.88 -10.42
CA PHE A 131 0.32 16.04 -11.38
C PHE A 131 0.83 16.73 -12.65
N ALA A 132 0.49 16.15 -13.80
CA ALA A 132 0.95 16.61 -15.09
C ALA A 132 -0.17 16.48 -16.13
N GLY A 133 -0.91 17.56 -16.37
CA GLY A 133 -1.83 17.64 -17.51
C GLY A 133 -3.25 18.03 -17.11
N VAL A 134 -4.22 17.53 -17.89
CA VAL A 134 -5.65 17.81 -17.68
C VAL A 134 -6.31 16.56 -17.11
N ILE A 135 -7.15 16.72 -16.11
CA ILE A 135 -7.95 15.62 -15.56
C ILE A 135 -8.89 15.07 -16.62
N ASP A 136 -8.85 13.75 -16.79
CA ASP A 136 -9.81 13.01 -17.60
C ASP A 136 -11.18 12.93 -16.89
N PRO A 137 -12.33 13.08 -17.58
CA PRO A 137 -13.67 12.91 -17.01
C PRO A 137 -13.89 11.63 -16.18
N HIS A 138 -13.08 10.59 -16.37
CA HIS A 138 -13.09 9.39 -15.53
C HIS A 138 -12.39 9.54 -14.16
N GLY A 139 -11.99 10.76 -13.78
CA GLY A 139 -11.33 11.03 -12.50
C GLY A 139 -9.90 10.50 -12.44
N ARG A 140 -9.24 10.36 -13.60
CA ARG A 140 -7.83 9.99 -13.70
C ARG A 140 -6.99 11.25 -13.74
N TYR A 141 -6.08 11.37 -12.80
CA TYR A 141 -5.13 12.46 -12.75
C TYR A 141 -3.88 12.02 -13.50
N PRO A 142 -3.53 12.59 -14.67
CA PRO A 142 -2.26 12.26 -15.30
C PRO A 142 -1.11 12.75 -14.40
N ILE A 143 -0.09 11.89 -14.24
CA ILE A 143 1.03 12.13 -13.34
C ILE A 143 2.37 11.83 -14.03
N ARG A 144 3.45 12.33 -13.43
CA ARG A 144 4.80 11.80 -13.60
C ARG A 144 5.19 11.15 -12.30
N MET A 145 5.42 9.85 -12.31
CA MET A 145 5.81 9.11 -11.10
C MET A 145 7.25 8.62 -11.17
N GLU A 146 7.90 8.60 -10.01
CA GLU A 146 9.25 8.13 -9.78
C GLU A 146 9.23 7.18 -8.58
N ALA A 147 9.71 5.96 -8.78
CA ALA A 147 9.77 4.97 -7.72
C ALA A 147 10.76 5.39 -6.63
N VAL A 148 10.35 5.23 -5.37
CA VAL A 148 11.24 5.46 -4.23
C VAL A 148 12.25 4.33 -4.21
N LYS A 149 13.54 4.67 -4.31
CA LYS A 149 14.63 3.70 -4.18
C LYS A 149 14.91 3.46 -2.69
N PRO A 150 14.70 2.24 -2.17
CA PRO A 150 14.96 1.94 -0.76
C PRO A 150 16.40 2.23 -0.33
N ASP A 151 17.36 1.98 -1.23
CA ASP A 151 18.79 2.20 -0.97
C ASP A 151 19.10 3.67 -0.68
N ASN A 152 18.57 4.59 -1.48
CA ASN A 152 18.74 6.03 -1.24
C ASN A 152 18.14 6.45 0.11
N VAL A 153 16.96 5.90 0.47
CA VAL A 153 16.33 6.18 1.76
C VAL A 153 17.16 5.62 2.91
N LEU A 154 17.76 4.45 2.73
CA LEU A 154 18.63 3.82 3.71
C LEU A 154 19.89 4.66 3.94
N GLU A 155 20.55 5.10 2.86
CA GLU A 155 21.72 6.00 2.92
C GLU A 155 21.41 7.30 3.65
N ASP A 156 20.26 7.93 3.35
CA ASP A 156 19.79 9.13 4.04
C ASP A 156 19.60 8.87 5.54
N CYS A 157 18.95 7.74 5.90
CA CYS A 157 18.75 7.36 7.30
C CYS A 157 20.08 7.12 8.02
N GLU A 158 21.02 6.41 7.39
CA GLU A 158 22.35 6.14 7.95
C GLU A 158 23.17 7.42 8.11
N SER A 159 23.06 8.38 7.18
CA SER A 159 23.68 9.70 7.30
C SER A 159 23.16 10.47 8.52
N ILE A 160 21.84 10.47 8.75
CA ILE A 160 21.22 11.14 9.90
C ILE A 160 21.65 10.46 11.21
N ILE A 161 21.65 9.13 11.25
CA ILE A 161 22.06 8.36 12.43
C ILE A 161 23.55 8.60 12.73
N ALA A 162 24.42 8.65 11.72
CA ALA A 162 25.85 8.87 11.90
C ALA A 162 26.19 10.28 12.44
N ARG A 163 25.35 11.28 12.17
CA ARG A 163 25.48 12.63 12.73
C ARG A 163 25.11 12.69 14.21
N HIS A 164 24.42 11.69 14.74
CA HIS A 164 24.06 11.62 16.15
C HIS A 164 25.28 11.19 17.00
N PRO A 165 25.74 12.02 17.95
CA PRO A 165 26.87 11.67 18.80
C PRO A 165 26.52 10.46 19.69
N THR A 166 27.36 9.41 19.65
CA THR A 166 27.17 8.14 20.39
C THR A 166 28.26 7.89 21.45
N GLY A 167 29.21 8.81 21.62
CA GLY A 167 30.28 8.70 22.62
C GLY A 167 29.83 9.14 24.02
N PRO A 168 30.55 8.71 25.09
CA PRO A 168 30.33 9.23 26.43
C PRO A 168 30.86 10.66 26.50
N TYR A 169 30.07 11.64 26.09
CA TYR A 169 30.40 13.04 26.33
C TYR A 169 30.10 13.35 27.80
N SER A 170 31.16 13.28 28.61
CA SER A 170 31.22 14.03 29.87
C SER A 170 31.37 15.50 29.54
N ASP A 171 30.27 16.15 29.16
CA ASP A 171 30.16 17.59 29.36
C ASP A 171 29.07 17.83 30.39
N ILE A 172 29.51 18.27 31.57
CA ILE A 172 28.72 18.38 32.80
C ILE A 172 27.65 19.48 32.69
N ASN A 173 27.50 20.14 31.52
CA ASN A 173 26.53 21.22 31.33
C ASN A 173 25.62 21.16 30.10
N ASP A 174 25.72 20.19 29.18
CA ASP A 174 24.92 20.23 27.93
C ASP A 174 24.58 18.86 27.34
N VAL A 175 23.68 18.11 27.99
CA VAL A 175 23.27 16.81 27.45
C VAL A 175 21.75 16.63 27.47
N CYS A 176 21.20 16.37 26.28
CA CYS A 176 19.86 15.82 26.05
C CYS A 176 19.75 14.42 26.68
N LEU A 177 19.52 14.35 27.98
CA LEU A 177 19.42 13.10 28.74
C LEU A 177 18.12 12.35 28.44
N GLU A 178 18.14 11.05 28.73
CA GLU A 178 17.18 10.06 28.24
C GLU A 178 15.72 10.30 28.68
N ASP A 179 15.51 11.06 29.75
CA ASP A 179 14.20 11.28 30.37
C ASP A 179 13.86 12.77 30.45
N TYR A 180 13.01 13.24 29.52
CA TYR A 180 12.24 14.50 29.60
C TYR A 180 12.98 15.83 29.92
N HIS A 181 14.31 15.83 30.00
CA HIS A 181 15.12 17.01 30.28
C HIS A 181 16.05 17.29 29.09
N HIS A 182 15.61 18.21 28.23
CA HIS A 182 16.50 18.92 27.33
C HIS A 182 17.22 20.01 28.14
N SER A 183 18.49 20.31 27.85
CA SER A 183 19.09 21.53 28.41
C SER A 183 18.32 22.74 27.87
N ASP A 184 18.10 23.75 28.71
CA ASP A 184 17.41 24.97 28.30
C ASP A 184 18.17 25.65 27.14
N GLN A 185 19.48 25.44 27.01
CA GLN A 185 20.27 25.93 25.87
C GLN A 185 19.95 25.18 24.56
N CYS A 186 19.64 23.89 24.61
CA CYS A 186 19.14 23.14 23.46
C CYS A 186 17.74 23.62 23.06
N LEU A 187 16.87 23.94 24.02
CA LEU A 187 15.53 24.49 23.74
C LEU A 187 15.61 25.93 23.18
N ILE A 188 16.43 26.80 23.78
CA ILE A 188 16.62 28.20 23.36
C ILE A 188 17.26 28.26 21.96
N GLY A 189 18.30 27.46 21.70
CA GLY A 189 18.91 27.37 20.37
C GLY A 189 17.97 26.79 19.31
N MET A 190 17.11 25.84 19.67
CA MET A 190 16.13 25.27 18.72
C MET A 190 14.92 26.17 18.47
N GLU A 191 14.46 26.92 19.47
CA GLU A 191 13.36 27.88 19.36
C GLU A 191 13.77 29.09 18.50
N GLU A 192 15.03 29.52 18.61
CA GLU A 192 15.61 30.59 17.79
C GLU A 192 15.91 30.12 16.34
N TRP A 193 16.15 28.81 16.10
CA TRP A 193 16.60 28.27 14.81
C TRP A 193 15.55 27.41 14.07
N SER A 194 14.38 27.17 14.68
CA SER A 194 13.30 26.35 14.12
C SER A 194 13.73 24.94 13.65
N GLN A 195 14.79 24.36 14.23
CA GLN A 195 15.30 23.04 13.84
C GLN A 195 14.87 21.96 14.84
N PRO A 196 14.39 20.79 14.38
CA PRO A 196 14.11 19.66 15.25
C PRO A 196 15.39 19.15 15.92
N CYS A 197 15.24 18.59 17.12
CA CYS A 197 16.36 18.03 17.87
C CYS A 197 17.03 16.89 17.08
N ILE A 198 18.36 16.93 16.94
CA ILE A 198 19.14 15.90 16.24
C ILE A 198 18.88 14.48 16.78
N ARG A 199 18.56 14.34 18.07
CA ARG A 199 18.17 13.08 18.70
C ARG A 199 16.82 12.57 18.22
N VAL A 200 15.85 13.48 18.06
CA VAL A 200 14.52 13.15 17.52
C VAL A 200 14.62 12.73 16.07
N ASP A 201 15.47 13.39 15.28
CA ASP A 201 15.70 13.02 13.88
C ASP A 201 16.42 11.69 13.74
N ALA A 202 17.42 11.43 14.58
CA ALA A 202 18.11 10.14 14.62
C ALA A 202 17.17 8.98 14.99
N GLU A 203 16.28 9.18 15.96
CA GLU A 203 15.29 8.17 16.34
C GLU A 203 14.26 7.92 15.22
N LYS A 204 13.77 8.99 14.57
CA LYS A 204 12.90 8.86 13.38
C LYS A 204 13.60 8.12 12.24
N ALA A 205 14.87 8.43 11.97
CA ALA A 205 15.67 7.76 10.95
C ALA A 205 15.89 6.28 11.28
N LYS A 206 16.12 5.94 12.55
CA LYS A 206 16.24 4.55 13.03
C LYS A 206 14.94 3.78 12.86
N GLN A 207 13.80 4.38 13.24
CA GLN A 207 12.48 3.77 13.03
C GLN A 207 12.20 3.55 11.53
N ARG A 208 12.50 4.53 10.68
CA ARG A 208 12.32 4.43 9.23
C ARG A 208 13.21 3.35 8.62
N ARG A 209 14.49 3.28 9.02
CA ARG A 209 15.41 2.20 8.64
C ARG A 209 14.84 0.82 8.96
N ASN A 210 14.26 0.64 10.14
CA ASN A 210 13.63 -0.63 10.52
C ASN A 210 12.40 -0.94 9.66
N ARG A 211 11.59 0.05 9.28
CA ARG A 211 10.42 -0.14 8.41
C ARG A 211 10.80 -0.57 6.99
N LEU A 212 11.95 -0.14 6.47
CA LEU A 212 12.45 -0.56 5.14
C LEU A 212 12.65 -2.08 5.03
N LEU A 213 12.90 -2.78 6.15
CA LEU A 213 13.01 -4.24 6.17
C LEU A 213 11.69 -4.95 5.84
N PHE A 214 10.57 -4.24 5.92
CA PHE A 214 9.23 -4.78 5.78
C PHE A 214 8.50 -4.29 4.53
N LEU A 215 9.22 -3.79 3.52
CA LEU A 215 8.60 -3.28 2.28
C LEU A 215 7.73 -4.32 1.56
N SER A 216 8.05 -5.61 1.69
CA SER A 216 7.23 -6.70 1.15
C SER A 216 5.81 -6.72 1.70
N LEU A 217 5.58 -6.19 2.92
CA LEU A 217 4.25 -6.14 3.54
C LEU A 217 3.25 -5.34 2.71
N LEU A 218 3.68 -4.32 1.95
CA LEU A 218 2.78 -3.57 1.07
C LEU A 218 2.15 -4.49 0.01
N LYS A 219 2.98 -5.35 -0.59
CA LYS A 219 2.56 -6.34 -1.57
C LYS A 219 1.68 -7.41 -0.92
N ASP A 220 2.08 -7.89 0.25
CA ASP A 220 1.36 -8.95 0.96
C ASP A 220 -0.04 -8.47 1.39
N CYS A 221 -0.16 -7.24 1.91
CA CYS A 221 -1.44 -6.59 2.23
C CYS A 221 -2.32 -6.37 0.98
N ALA A 222 -1.73 -6.07 -0.18
CA ALA A 222 -2.50 -5.91 -1.40
C ALA A 222 -2.98 -7.27 -1.98
N ARG A 223 -2.23 -8.35 -1.76
CA ARG A 223 -2.62 -9.71 -2.15
C ARG A 223 -3.67 -10.30 -1.20
N ASP A 224 -3.50 -10.07 0.10
CA ASP A 224 -4.46 -10.43 1.15
C ASP A 224 -4.77 -9.23 2.06
N PRO A 225 -5.78 -8.42 1.70
CA PRO A 225 -6.19 -7.28 2.51
C PRO A 225 -6.57 -7.63 3.94
N ALA A 226 -7.02 -8.85 4.23
CA ALA A 226 -7.41 -9.24 5.59
C ALA A 226 -6.22 -9.19 6.56
N GLY A 227 -5.00 -9.42 6.06
CA GLY A 227 -3.75 -9.36 6.83
C GLY A 227 -3.26 -7.94 7.12
N ALA A 228 -3.85 -6.90 6.51
CA ALA A 228 -3.35 -5.52 6.65
C ALA A 228 -3.62 -4.89 8.02
N ASN A 229 -4.60 -5.39 8.76
CA ASN A 229 -5.03 -4.79 10.02
C ASN A 229 -3.93 -4.83 11.09
N GLY A 230 -3.57 -3.66 11.62
CA GLY A 230 -2.55 -3.51 12.66
C GLY A 230 -1.12 -3.52 12.15
N LEU A 231 -0.89 -3.60 10.83
CA LEU A 231 0.43 -3.46 10.23
C LEU A 231 0.81 -2.01 9.92
N HIS A 232 -0.17 -1.11 9.87
CA HIS A 232 0.03 0.34 9.68
C HIS A 232 0.82 0.70 8.40
N THR A 233 0.79 -0.15 7.38
CA THR A 233 1.61 0.01 6.16
C THR A 233 1.25 1.26 5.35
N LEU A 234 0.03 1.78 5.49
CA LEU A 234 -0.41 3.02 4.83
C LEU A 234 0.17 4.30 5.45
N GLU A 235 0.80 4.21 6.63
CA GLU A 235 1.52 5.31 7.28
C GLU A 235 2.90 5.56 6.64
N GLY A 236 3.28 4.77 5.65
CA GLY A 236 4.54 4.85 4.93
C GLY A 236 5.61 3.95 5.57
N LEU A 237 6.21 3.10 4.74
CA LEU A 237 7.33 2.23 5.09
C LEU A 237 8.66 2.84 4.65
N ALA A 238 8.79 3.18 3.37
CA ALA A 238 9.96 3.90 2.85
C ALA A 238 9.79 5.41 2.95
N GLN A 239 8.56 5.92 2.96
CA GLN A 239 8.24 7.34 3.07
C GLN A 239 7.37 7.61 4.31
N GLU A 240 6.79 8.81 4.39
CA GLU A 240 5.73 9.11 5.34
C GLU A 240 4.35 8.75 4.76
N SER A 241 3.30 9.00 5.53
CA SER A 241 1.93 8.65 5.20
C SER A 241 1.52 9.00 3.78
N CYS A 242 0.89 8.03 3.11
CA CYS A 242 0.30 8.18 1.79
C CYS A 242 -1.18 8.64 1.85
N ILE A 243 -1.67 8.98 3.05
CA ILE A 243 -3.03 9.47 3.29
C ILE A 243 -3.01 11.00 3.32
N TYR A 244 -3.85 11.62 2.49
CA TYR A 244 -3.99 13.06 2.38
C TYR A 244 -5.38 13.51 2.79
N TYR A 245 -5.45 14.71 3.36
CA TYR A 245 -6.70 15.43 3.52
C TYR A 245 -7.12 16.03 2.19
N THR A 246 -8.33 15.72 1.75
CA THR A 246 -8.92 16.27 0.52
C THR A 246 -9.92 17.38 0.82
N LYS A 247 -10.29 17.56 2.10
CA LYS A 247 -11.14 18.63 2.61
C LYS A 247 -10.56 19.19 3.91
N GLY A 248 -10.84 20.46 4.18
CA GLY A 248 -10.49 21.13 5.44
C GLY A 248 -9.26 22.04 5.34
N PRO A 249 -8.79 22.61 6.46
CA PRO A 249 -7.74 23.65 6.47
C PRO A 249 -6.38 23.15 5.96
N ASN A 250 -6.11 21.84 6.07
CA ASN A 250 -4.85 21.21 5.65
C ASN A 250 -5.00 20.38 4.37
N GLN A 251 -5.98 20.71 3.52
CA GLN A 251 -6.26 19.94 2.32
C GLN A 251 -5.14 20.07 1.27
N VAL A 252 -4.86 18.98 0.57
CA VAL A 252 -3.99 19.01 -0.60
C VAL A 252 -4.68 19.71 -1.77
N ALA A 253 -3.91 20.50 -2.52
CA ALA A 253 -4.39 21.09 -3.75
C ALA A 253 -4.59 20.01 -4.81
N LEU A 254 -5.85 19.66 -5.07
CA LEU A 254 -6.23 18.77 -6.15
C LEU A 254 -6.42 19.57 -7.44
N PRO A 255 -6.05 19.03 -8.61
CA PRO A 255 -6.35 19.70 -9.86
C PRO A 255 -7.87 19.78 -10.07
N LEU A 256 -8.33 20.87 -10.69
CA LEU A 256 -9.73 21.05 -11.03
C LEU A 256 -10.05 20.37 -12.38
N PRO A 257 -11.26 19.79 -12.54
CA PRO A 257 -11.68 19.19 -13.81
C PRO A 257 -11.54 20.17 -14.98
N HIS A 258 -11.09 19.68 -16.13
CA HIS A 258 -10.94 20.45 -17.38
C HIS A 258 -9.93 21.60 -17.34
N GLN A 259 -9.17 21.76 -16.25
CA GLN A 259 -8.06 22.72 -16.17
C GLN A 259 -6.72 22.00 -16.33
N ARG A 260 -5.81 22.62 -17.10
CA ARG A 260 -4.41 22.18 -17.09
C ARG A 260 -3.81 22.51 -15.74
N PHE A 261 -3.26 21.49 -15.09
CA PHE A 261 -2.57 21.64 -13.84
C PHE A 261 -1.21 20.97 -13.94
N GLN A 262 -0.18 21.74 -13.56
CA GLN A 262 1.17 21.23 -13.41
C GLN A 262 1.54 21.44 -11.94
N GLY A 263 1.45 20.36 -11.18
CA GLY A 263 1.80 20.40 -9.76
C GLY A 263 3.30 20.54 -9.61
N THR A 264 3.75 21.57 -8.90
CA THR A 264 5.16 21.71 -8.49
C THR A 264 5.49 20.87 -7.25
N VAL A 265 4.46 20.56 -6.45
CA VAL A 265 4.58 19.78 -5.21
C VAL A 265 4.65 18.29 -5.54
N ARG A 266 5.68 17.62 -5.02
CA ARG A 266 5.78 16.16 -5.05
C ARG A 266 4.81 15.57 -4.04
N MET A 267 3.96 14.67 -4.51
CA MET A 267 3.06 13.88 -3.69
C MET A 267 3.57 12.44 -3.63
N ARG A 268 3.14 11.71 -2.61
CA ARG A 268 3.41 10.28 -2.39
C ARG A 268 2.18 9.46 -2.74
N GLY A 269 2.37 8.29 -3.33
CA GLY A 269 1.29 7.37 -3.64
C GLY A 269 1.78 5.93 -3.63
N LEU A 270 0.84 5.02 -3.84
CA LEU A 270 1.13 3.59 -3.99
C LEU A 270 0.97 3.20 -5.45
N HIS A 271 2.04 2.69 -6.05
CA HIS A 271 2.00 2.11 -7.39
C HIS A 271 1.74 0.61 -7.31
N PHE A 272 0.61 0.18 -7.88
CA PHE A 272 0.25 -1.23 -7.95
C PHE A 272 0.63 -1.78 -9.33
N VAL A 273 1.49 -2.79 -9.35
CA VAL A 273 1.90 -3.48 -10.57
C VAL A 273 1.14 -4.79 -10.68
N GLN A 274 0.48 -4.99 -11.83
CA GLN A 274 -0.22 -6.24 -12.14
C GLN A 274 0.61 -7.11 -13.09
N GLY A 275 0.60 -8.43 -12.85
CA GLY A 275 1.31 -9.39 -13.68
C GLY A 275 0.99 -10.83 -13.32
N LEU A 276 1.72 -11.76 -13.94
CA LEU A 276 1.68 -13.17 -13.58
C LEU A 276 2.53 -13.41 -12.33
N HIS A 277 1.94 -14.09 -11.35
CA HIS A 277 2.59 -14.56 -10.13
C HIS A 277 3.51 -15.73 -10.44
N ALA A 278 4.71 -15.44 -10.96
CA ALA A 278 5.72 -16.46 -11.24
C ALA A 278 6.07 -17.29 -9.99
N ASP A 279 6.06 -16.64 -8.81
CA ASP A 279 6.23 -17.27 -7.50
C ASP A 279 5.16 -18.34 -7.25
N ARG A 280 3.87 -18.00 -7.38
CA ARG A 280 2.78 -18.97 -7.21
C ARG A 280 2.76 -20.03 -8.29
N ILE A 281 3.07 -19.68 -9.54
CA ILE A 281 3.15 -20.66 -10.64
C ILE A 281 4.21 -21.71 -10.32
N SER A 282 5.39 -21.30 -9.84
CA SER A 282 6.48 -22.23 -9.54
C SER A 282 6.18 -23.17 -8.37
N ILE A 283 5.35 -22.75 -7.41
CA ILE A 283 5.00 -23.51 -6.20
C ILE A 283 3.74 -24.35 -6.41
N GLU A 284 2.72 -23.79 -7.05
CA GLU A 284 1.38 -24.37 -7.13
C GLU A 284 1.13 -25.17 -8.41
N LEU A 285 1.86 -24.92 -9.51
CA LEU A 285 1.84 -25.86 -10.64
C LEU A 285 2.85 -26.96 -10.35
N PRO A 286 2.41 -28.20 -10.05
CA PRO A 286 3.33 -29.31 -10.01
C PRO A 286 3.99 -29.40 -11.38
N PHE A 287 5.31 -29.59 -11.42
CA PHE A 287 6.08 -29.83 -12.64
C PHE A 287 5.36 -30.76 -13.62
N ARG A 288 4.68 -31.79 -13.08
CA ARG A 288 3.87 -32.78 -13.81
C ARG A 288 2.72 -32.16 -14.62
N VAL A 289 1.99 -31.20 -14.05
CA VAL A 289 0.87 -30.51 -14.71
C VAL A 289 1.39 -29.57 -15.79
N SER A 290 2.48 -28.85 -15.52
CA SER A 290 3.16 -28.02 -16.53
C SER A 290 3.68 -28.86 -17.71
N CYS A 291 4.29 -30.03 -17.45
CA CYS A 291 4.73 -30.95 -18.49
C CYS A 291 3.56 -31.55 -19.27
N ALA A 292 2.43 -31.85 -18.62
CA ALA A 292 1.24 -32.34 -19.30
C ALA A 292 0.64 -31.26 -20.23
N TRP A 293 0.52 -30.02 -19.77
CA TRP A 293 0.06 -28.90 -20.60
C TRP A 293 1.02 -28.61 -21.77
N PHE A 294 2.32 -28.65 -21.53
CA PHE A 294 3.32 -28.52 -22.59
C PHE A 294 3.20 -29.64 -23.62
N GLY A 295 3.00 -30.88 -23.18
CA GLY A 295 2.77 -32.01 -24.07
C GLY A 295 1.51 -31.85 -24.92
N ILE A 296 0.40 -31.42 -24.30
CA ILE A 296 -0.85 -31.14 -25.00
C ILE A 296 -0.65 -30.01 -26.03
N ALA A 297 0.02 -28.92 -25.66
CA ALA A 297 0.31 -27.81 -26.55
C ALA A 297 1.21 -28.21 -27.73
N ALA A 298 2.25 -29.01 -27.48
CA ALA A 298 3.14 -29.53 -28.52
C ALA A 298 2.39 -30.43 -29.50
N ILE A 299 1.53 -31.33 -29.00
CA ILE A 299 0.67 -32.17 -29.83
C ILE A 299 -0.24 -31.32 -30.71
N TRP A 300 -0.90 -30.31 -30.14
CA TRP A 300 -1.76 -29.40 -30.89
C TRP A 300 -0.99 -28.58 -31.93
N LEU A 301 0.20 -28.10 -31.60
CA LEU A 301 1.06 -27.38 -32.53
C LEU A 301 1.46 -28.27 -33.71
N CYS A 302 1.86 -29.53 -33.45
CA CYS A 302 2.17 -30.50 -34.50
C CYS A 302 0.97 -30.78 -35.41
N LEU A 303 -0.22 -30.95 -34.85
CA LEU A 303 -1.46 -31.16 -35.61
C LEU A 303 -1.79 -29.96 -36.50
N VAL A 304 -1.67 -28.74 -35.98
CA VAL A 304 -1.95 -27.50 -36.73
C VAL A 304 -0.93 -27.32 -37.86
N LEU A 305 0.37 -27.48 -37.58
CA LEU A 305 1.43 -27.35 -38.58
C LEU A 305 1.29 -28.39 -39.71
N TRP A 306 0.94 -29.62 -39.38
CA TRP A 306 0.73 -30.69 -40.37
C TRP A 306 -0.48 -30.44 -41.26
N ARG A 307 -1.57 -29.90 -40.68
CA ARG A 307 -2.77 -29.55 -41.42
C ARG A 307 -2.54 -28.38 -42.38
N VAL A 308 -1.78 -27.37 -41.94
CA VAL A 308 -1.38 -26.23 -42.79
C VAL A 308 -0.48 -26.69 -43.95
N GLY A 309 0.32 -27.73 -43.76
CA GLY A 309 1.12 -28.36 -44.81
C GLY A 309 0.36 -29.25 -45.81
N GLY A 310 -0.97 -29.33 -45.73
CA GLY A 310 -1.79 -30.14 -46.63
C GLY A 310 -1.83 -31.65 -46.32
N GLY A 311 -1.37 -32.05 -45.13
CA GLY A 311 -1.32 -33.45 -44.73
C GLY A 311 -2.67 -34.07 -44.34
N ASP A 312 -2.76 -35.38 -44.48
CA ASP A 312 -3.92 -36.19 -44.08
C ASP A 312 -4.04 -36.33 -42.55
N TRP A 313 -5.26 -36.31 -42.04
CA TRP A 313 -5.59 -36.38 -40.61
C TRP A 313 -5.18 -37.71 -39.97
N GLY A 314 -5.22 -38.81 -40.74
CA GLY A 314 -4.81 -40.13 -40.25
C GLY A 314 -3.34 -40.18 -39.83
N ILE A 315 -2.46 -39.58 -40.65
CA ILE A 315 -1.02 -39.51 -40.37
C ILE A 315 -0.74 -38.50 -39.25
N ALA A 316 -1.46 -37.38 -39.23
CA ALA A 316 -1.32 -36.35 -38.19
C ALA A 316 -1.66 -36.90 -36.79
N LEU A 317 -2.72 -37.71 -36.67
CA LEU A 317 -3.13 -38.35 -35.43
C LEU A 317 -2.11 -39.42 -34.97
N ALA A 318 -1.59 -40.22 -35.90
CA ALA A 318 -0.53 -41.19 -35.59
C ALA A 318 0.74 -40.50 -35.07
N PHE A 319 1.15 -39.40 -35.71
CA PHE A 319 2.30 -38.61 -35.25
C PHE A 319 2.06 -37.97 -33.88
N ALA A 320 0.87 -37.41 -33.66
CA ALA A 320 0.46 -36.88 -32.36
C ALA A 320 0.51 -37.94 -31.24
N GLN A 321 0.12 -39.18 -31.52
CA GLN A 321 0.22 -40.30 -30.57
C GLN A 321 1.68 -40.65 -30.24
N VAL A 322 2.58 -40.65 -31.23
CA VAL A 322 4.02 -40.89 -31.01
C VAL A 322 4.65 -39.76 -30.17
N VAL A 323 4.27 -38.51 -30.43
CA VAL A 323 4.70 -37.35 -29.62
C VAL A 323 4.15 -37.47 -28.19
N ALA A 324 2.88 -37.85 -28.02
CA ALA A 324 2.28 -38.05 -26.70
C ALA A 324 2.99 -39.16 -25.90
N ALA A 325 3.29 -40.29 -26.55
CA ALA A 325 3.97 -41.43 -25.94
C ALA A 325 5.42 -41.09 -25.55
N SER A 326 6.18 -40.43 -26.43
CA SER A 326 7.55 -40.02 -26.15
C SER A 326 7.63 -39.00 -25.00
N ILE A 327 6.73 -38.02 -24.95
CA ILE A 327 6.65 -37.06 -23.84
C ILE A 327 6.29 -37.78 -22.53
N SER A 328 5.39 -38.75 -22.57
CA SER A 328 5.01 -39.54 -21.38
C SER A 328 6.18 -40.39 -20.85
N ILE A 329 7.01 -40.96 -21.73
CA ILE A 329 8.22 -41.70 -21.34
C ILE A 329 9.26 -40.76 -20.70
N VAL A 330 9.48 -39.57 -21.26
CA VAL A 330 10.39 -38.58 -20.68
C VAL A 330 9.92 -38.14 -19.30
N ILE A 331 8.62 -37.85 -19.14
CA ILE A 331 8.04 -37.48 -17.85
C ILE A 331 8.17 -38.62 -16.83
N ALA A 332 7.98 -39.87 -17.24
CA ALA A 332 8.13 -41.04 -16.36
C ALA A 332 9.59 -41.32 -15.97
N ARG A 333 10.56 -41.03 -16.86
CA ARG A 333 12.00 -41.21 -16.61
C ARG A 333 12.58 -40.16 -15.66
N VAL A 334 12.06 -38.94 -15.68
CA VAL A 334 12.46 -37.85 -14.76
C VAL A 334 11.95 -38.09 -13.33
N GLN A 335 11.14 -39.14 -13.09
CA GLN A 335 10.60 -39.52 -11.78
C GLN A 335 11.42 -40.56 -11.00
N GLN A 336 12.46 -41.15 -11.62
CA GLN A 336 13.48 -41.97 -10.94
C GLN A 336 14.70 -41.10 -10.64
#